data_AF-A0A166VKY1-F1
#
_entry.id   AF-A0A166VKY1-F1
#
_cell.length_a   1.000
_cell.length_b   1.000
_cell.length_c   1.000
_cell.angle_alpha   90.00
_cell.angle_beta   90.00
_cell.angle_gamma   90.00
#
_symmetry.space_group_name_H-M   'P 1'
#
loop_
_entity.id
_entity.type
_entity.pdbx_description
1 polymer ?
#
loop_
_entity_poly.entity_id
_entity_poly.type
_entity_poly.pdbx_seq_one_letter_code
_entity_poly.pdbx_strand_id
1 'polypeptide(L)' 'MNSAELKSFFSDFLEQRGVEVAEGDIEQYNFVEEGALDSFELLSMILQIESQFGVKVTPSELMDESNAQLGALINTILAK' A
#
# COMPACT_ATOMS: atom_id res chain seq x y z
N MET A 1 -2.91 2.98 -14.82
CA MET A 1 -2.45 2.19 -13.66
C MET A 1 -3.06 0.82 -13.76
N ASN A 2 -2.25 -0.23 -13.66
CA ASN A 2 -2.71 -1.61 -13.57
C ASN A 2 -2.30 -2.23 -12.23
N SER A 3 -2.85 -3.40 -11.89
CA SER A 3 -2.58 -4.07 -10.61
C SER A 3 -1.10 -4.43 -10.44
N ALA A 4 -0.39 -4.79 -11.52
CA ALA A 4 1.02 -5.16 -11.45
C ALA A 4 1.93 -3.97 -11.11
N GLU A 5 1.64 -2.78 -11.65
CA GLU A 5 2.36 -1.54 -11.33
C GLU A 5 2.23 -1.18 -9.84
N LEU A 6 1.02 -1.29 -9.29
CA LEU A 6 0.79 -1.03 -7.86
C LEU A 6 1.47 -2.06 -6.96
N LYS A 7 1.40 -3.35 -7.32
CA LYS A 7 2.10 -4.40 -6.57
C LYS A 7 3.61 -4.16 -6.54
N SER A 8 4.22 -3.84 -7.69
CA SER A 8 5.64 -3.50 -7.77
C SER A 8 5.97 -2.29 -6.88
N PHE A 9 5.14 -1.24 -6.93
CA PHE A 9 5.31 -0.08 -6.06
C PHE A 9 5.31 -0.47 -4.56
N PHE A 10 4.33 -1.26 -4.13
CA PHE A 10 4.25 -1.67 -2.73
C PHE A 10 5.38 -2.61 -2.32
N SER A 11 5.79 -3.55 -3.19
CA SER A 11 6.98 -4.39 -2.98
C SER A 11 8.21 -3.52 -2.76
N ASP A 12 8.49 -2.60 -3.68
CA ASP A 12 9.67 -1.73 -3.61
C ASP A 12 9.62 -0.83 -2.38
N PHE A 13 8.44 -0.33 -2.02
CA PHE A 13 8.23 0.54 -0.88
C PHE A 13 8.51 -0.16 0.47
N LEU A 14 8.10 -1.43 0.57
CA LEU A 14 8.32 -2.28 1.74
C LEU A 14 9.78 -2.76 1.81
N GLU A 15 10.37 -3.16 0.68
CA GLU A 15 11.76 -3.60 0.61
C GLU A 15 12.73 -2.48 1.05
N GLN A 16 12.47 -1.24 0.63
CA GLN A 16 13.23 -0.06 1.07
C GLN A 16 13.18 0.18 2.60
N ARG A 17 12.20 -0.40 3.29
CA ARG A 17 12.02 -0.34 4.75
C ARG A 17 12.49 -1.61 5.46
N GLY A 18 13.09 -2.54 4.73
CA GLY A 18 13.56 -3.82 5.26
C GLY A 18 12.43 -4.85 5.48
N VAL A 19 11.28 -4.63 4.84
CA VAL A 19 10.13 -5.53 4.88
C VAL A 19 10.08 -6.31 3.58
N GLU A 20 10.49 -7.57 3.61
CA GLU A 20 10.47 -8.44 2.44
C GLU A 20 9.16 -9.24 2.43
N VAL A 21 8.35 -9.05 1.39
CA VAL A 21 7.08 -9.75 1.19
C VAL A 21 7.18 -10.54 -0.10
N ALA A 22 6.90 -11.85 -0.03
CA ALA A 22 6.88 -12.68 -1.21
C ALA A 22 5.82 -12.18 -2.20
N GLU A 23 6.14 -12.21 -3.50
CA GLU A 23 5.26 -11.70 -4.56
C GLU A 23 3.87 -12.36 -4.56
N GLY A 24 3.78 -13.62 -4.11
CA GLY A 24 2.52 -14.36 -3.97
C GLY A 24 1.67 -13.97 -2.75
N ASP A 25 2.28 -13.34 -1.75
CA ASP A 25 1.64 -13.01 -0.46
C ASP A 25 1.35 -11.52 -0.31
N ILE A 26 1.82 -10.68 -1.25
CA ILE A 26 1.66 -9.23 -1.17
C ILE A 26 0.20 -8.77 -1.09
N GLU A 27 -0.73 -9.48 -1.72
CA GLU A 27 -2.15 -9.14 -1.63
C GLU A 27 -2.74 -9.41 -0.24
N GLN A 28 -2.21 -10.39 0.48
CA GLN A 28 -2.68 -10.80 1.80
C GLN A 28 -1.93 -10.07 2.92
N TYR A 29 -0.85 -9.36 2.59
CA TYR A 29 -0.01 -8.68 3.54
C TYR A 29 -0.76 -7.58 4.28
N ASN A 30 -0.82 -7.69 5.60
CA ASN A 30 -1.45 -6.70 6.47
C ASN A 30 -0.39 -5.76 7.06
N PHE A 31 -0.19 -4.61 6.41
CA PHE A 31 0.82 -3.65 6.81
C PHE A 31 0.51 -2.93 8.13
N VAL A 32 -0.74 -2.99 8.60
CA VAL A 32 -1.17 -2.42 9.88
C VAL A 32 -0.91 -3.40 11.03
N GLU A 33 -1.31 -4.66 10.87
CA GLU A 33 -1.12 -5.69 11.92
C GLU A 33 0.33 -6.09 12.10
N GLU A 34 1.10 -6.16 11.00
CA GLU A 34 2.53 -6.48 11.06
C GLU A 34 3.36 -5.34 11.69
N GLY A 35 2.75 -4.17 11.94
CA GLY A 35 3.43 -3.00 12.50
C GLY A 35 4.56 -2.48 11.60
N ALA A 36 4.52 -2.85 10.33
CA ALA A 36 5.58 -2.62 9.36
C ALA A 36 5.66 -1.17 8.89
N LEU A 37 4.55 -0.43 8.99
CA LEU A 37 4.46 0.97 8.62
C LEU A 37 4.00 1.81 9.81
N ASP A 38 4.82 2.76 10.22
CA ASP A 38 4.42 3.80 11.17
C ASP A 38 3.58 4.91 10.51
N SER A 39 3.09 5.86 11.30
CA SER A 39 2.25 6.96 10.81
C SER A 39 2.96 7.87 9.79
N PHE A 40 4.29 7.98 9.83
CA PHE A 40 5.08 8.77 8.89
C PHE A 40 5.32 8.00 7.59
N GLU A 41 5.53 6.70 7.69
CA GLU A 41 5.68 5.82 6.54
C GLU A 41 4.37 5.69 5.77
N LEU A 42 3.24 5.55 6.46
CA LEU A 42 1.91 5.61 5.85
C LEU A 42 1.68 6.93 5.12
N LEU A 43 2.03 8.07 5.73
CA LEU A 43 1.92 9.37 5.08
C LEU A 43 2.82 9.47 3.84
N SER A 44 4.05 8.96 3.93
CA SER A 44 4.99 8.93 2.81
C SER A 44 4.48 8.08 1.65
N MET A 45 3.85 6.94 1.97
CA MET A 45 3.21 6.06 1.00
C MET A 45 2.09 6.78 0.25
N ILE A 46 1.19 7.46 0.98
CA ILE A 46 0.10 8.25 0.39
C ILE A 46 0.66 9.29 -0.58
N LEU A 47 1.63 10.07 -0.14
CA LEU A 47 2.21 11.15 -0.95
C LEU A 47 2.87 10.61 -2.23
N GLN A 48 3.54 9.46 -2.15
CA GLN A 48 4.12 8.81 -3.32
C GLN A 48 3.05 8.28 -4.28
N ILE A 49 1.99 7.65 -3.76
CA ILE A 49 0.87 7.18 -4.58
C ILE A 49 0.21 8.37 -5.30
N GLU A 50 -0.08 9.45 -4.58
CA GLU A 50 -0.65 10.67 -5.15
C GLU A 50 0.26 11.26 -6.23
N SER A 51 1.56 11.32 -5.99
CA SER A 51 2.53 11.87 -6.94
C SER A 51 2.76 10.99 -8.17
N GLN A 52 2.77 9.66 -8.03
CA GLN A 52 3.07 8.73 -9.12
C GLN A 52 1.83 8.40 -9.97
N PHE A 53 0.68 8.23 -9.32
CA PHE A 53 -0.53 7.72 -9.97
C PHE A 53 -1.63 8.77 -10.11
N GLY A 54 -1.49 9.94 -9.48
CA GLY A 54 -2.47 11.04 -9.58
C GLY A 54 -3.80 10.78 -8.86
N VAL A 55 -3.84 9.75 -8.01
CA VAL A 55 -5.03 9.34 -7.24
C VAL A 55 -4.91 9.82 -5.81
N LYS A 56 -5.97 10.46 -5.29
CA LYS A 56 -6.05 10.87 -3.89
C LYS A 56 -6.42 9.69 -3.01
N VAL A 57 -5.57 9.44 -2.02
CA VAL A 57 -5.77 8.42 -0.99
C VAL A 57 -5.77 9.11 0.36
N THR A 58 -6.85 8.97 1.11
CA THR A 58 -6.94 9.55 2.45
C THR A 58 -6.40 8.58 3.51
N PRO A 59 -5.81 9.07 4.61
CA PRO A 59 -5.39 8.22 5.72
C PRO A 59 -6.54 7.37 6.28
N SER A 60 -7.76 7.91 6.30
CA SER A 60 -8.96 7.17 6.71
C SER A 60 -9.29 5.99 5.78
N GLU A 61 -9.01 6.08 4.48
CA GLU A 61 -9.17 4.96 3.56
C GLU A 61 -8.11 3.88 3.81
N LEU A 62 -6.92 4.24 4.29
CA LEU A 62 -5.86 3.27 4.62
C LEU A 62 -6.04 2.60 5.98
N MET A 63 -6.64 3.31 6.94
CA MET A 63 -6.88 2.82 8.30
C MET A 63 -8.24 2.11 8.44
N ASP A 64 -9.01 2.01 7.36
CA ASP A 64 -10.19 1.16 7.33
C ASP A 64 -9.73 -0.30 7.48
N GLU A 65 -10.28 -1.03 8.44
CA GLU A 65 -9.94 -2.45 8.68
C GLU A 65 -10.14 -3.30 7.42
N SER A 66 -11.04 -2.87 6.51
CA SER A 66 -11.22 -3.51 5.21
C SER A 66 -10.06 -3.30 4.22
N ASN A 67 -9.24 -2.28 4.41
CA ASN A 67 -8.07 -1.92 3.58
C ASN A 67 -6.72 -2.19 4.27
N ALA A 68 -6.74 -2.78 5.47
CA ALA A 68 -5.52 -3.18 6.18
C ALA A 68 -4.70 -4.20 5.37
N GLN A 69 -5.34 -4.94 4.45
CA GLN A 69 -4.67 -5.79 3.48
C GLN A 69 -4.27 -5.01 2.24
N LEU A 70 -3.02 -5.19 1.80
CA LEU A 70 -2.49 -4.55 0.59
C LEU A 70 -3.34 -4.83 -0.65
N GLY A 71 -3.88 -6.04 -0.81
CA GLY A 71 -4.75 -6.38 -1.93
C GLY A 71 -6.05 -5.57 -1.96
N ALA A 72 -6.66 -5.34 -0.79
CA ALA A 72 -7.86 -4.51 -0.68
C ALA A 72 -7.56 -3.05 -1.01
N LEU A 73 -6.46 -2.51 -0.48
CA LEU A 73 -5.97 -1.18 -0.82
C LEU A 73 -5.71 -1.02 -2.32
N ILE A 74 -5.01 -1.97 -2.96
CA ILE A 74 -4.77 -1.98 -4.40
C ILE A 74 -6.09 -1.91 -5.17
N ASN A 75 -7.09 -2.70 -4.76
CA ASN A 75 -8.41 -2.68 -5.40
C ASN A 75 -9.12 -1.33 -5.22
N THR A 76 -9.05 -0.72 -4.03
CA THR A 76 -9.61 0.62 -3.78
C THR A 76 -8.95 1.69 -4.64
N ILE A 77 -7.63 1.62 -4.81
CA ILE A 77 -6.89 2.56 -5.65
C ILE A 77 -7.23 2.35 -7.13
N LEU A 78 -7.33 1.10 -7.61
CA LEU A 78 -7.71 0.78 -9.00
C LEU A 78 -9.15 1.15 -9.37
N ALA A 79 -10.04 1.28 -8.37
CA ALA A 79 -11.43 1.68 -8.58
C ALA A 79 -11.61 3.20 -8.76
N LYS A 80 -10.55 3.99 -8.62
CA LYS A 80 -10.54 5.45 -8.80
C LYS A 80 -10.05 5.83 -10.21
#